data_AF-A0A388PQJ7-F1
#
_entry.id   AF-A0A388PQJ7-F1
#
_cell.length_a   1.000
_cell.length_b   1.000
_cell.length_c   1.000
_cell.angle_alpha   90.00
_cell.angle_beta   90.00
_cell.angle_gamma   90.00
#
_symmetry.space_group_name_H-M   'P 1'
#
loop_
_entity.id
_entity.type
_entity.pdbx_description
1 polymer ?
#
loop_
_entity_poly.entity_id
_entity_poly.type
_entity_poly.pdbx_seq_one_letter_code
_entity_poly.pdbx_strand_id
1 'polypeptide(L)'
;MLACATALVGAPVKLRVLEFNVLYGGDPRTELGAGHPFQGKPRHEAIAEVIRETKADLVILCETTSGSRARLPALLPDYDAIGDLFVRKTLGARPLDGPRPPKHMTGGPGRSSRRGR
;
A
#
# COMPACT_ATOMS: atom_id res chain seq x y z
N MET A 1 16.20 -28.12 -20.79
CA MET A 1 16.19 -26.67 -21.11
C MET A 1 15.25 -25.99 -20.13
N LEU A 2 15.79 -25.30 -19.13
CA LEU A 2 15.01 -24.48 -18.20
C LEU A 2 14.85 -23.10 -18.85
N ALA A 3 13.62 -22.70 -19.19
CA ALA A 3 13.36 -21.33 -19.59
C ALA A 3 13.55 -20.45 -18.34
N CYS A 4 14.58 -19.60 -18.35
CA CYS A 4 14.65 -18.49 -17.41
C CYS A 4 13.38 -17.66 -17.60
N ALA A 5 12.49 -17.68 -16.62
CA ALA A 5 11.40 -16.74 -16.54
C ALA A 5 12.01 -15.35 -16.51
N THR A 6 11.99 -14.67 -17.64
CA THR A 6 12.25 -13.24 -17.72
C THR A 6 11.19 -12.61 -16.83
N ALA A 7 11.56 -12.28 -15.60
CA ALA A 7 10.68 -11.54 -14.71
C ALA A 7 10.28 -10.28 -15.46
N LEU A 8 9.00 -10.20 -15.83
CA LEU A 8 8.36 -8.96 -16.23
C LEU A 8 8.52 -8.03 -15.03
N VAL A 9 9.60 -7.26 -15.00
CA VAL A 9 9.70 -6.11 -14.12
C VAL A 9 8.60 -5.18 -14.60
N GLY A 10 7.45 -5.27 -13.93
CA GLY A 10 6.28 -4.45 -14.24
C GLY A 10 6.69 -2.98 -14.23
N ALA A 11 6.05 -2.18 -15.09
CA ALA A 11 6.29 -0.75 -15.10
C ALA A 11 6.12 -0.20 -13.67
N PRO A 12 7.05 0.64 -13.18
CA PRO A 12 6.94 1.21 -11.85
C PRO A 12 5.59 1.91 -11.64
N VAL A 13 4.98 1.68 -10.47
CA VAL A 13 3.66 2.22 -10.10
C VAL A 13 3.77 3.12 -8.88
N LYS A 14 2.80 4.04 -8.74
CA LYS A 14 2.63 4.84 -7.52
C LYS A 14 1.92 4.00 -6.44
N LEU A 15 2.53 3.92 -5.26
CA LEU A 15 1.90 3.40 -4.06
C LEU A 15 1.43 4.57 -3.19
N ARG A 16 0.21 4.48 -2.65
CA ARG A 16 -0.24 5.34 -1.57
C ARG A 16 0.03 4.65 -0.25
N VAL A 17 0.89 5.24 0.56
CA VAL A 17 1.25 4.73 1.88
C VAL A 17 0.58 5.61 2.94
N LEU A 18 -0.04 4.98 3.94
CA LEU A 18 -0.55 5.61 5.14
C LEU A 18 0.26 5.12 6.33
N GLU A 19 1.05 6.00 6.93
CA GLU A 19 1.60 5.78 8.26
C GLU A 19 0.70 6.48 9.26
N PHE A 20 0.17 5.73 10.24
CA PHE A 20 -0.85 6.23 11.14
C PHE A 20 -0.59 5.77 12.57
N ASN A 21 -0.21 6.72 13.42
CA ASN A 21 -0.22 6.53 14.87
C ASN A 21 -1.66 6.61 15.39
N VAL A 22 -2.19 5.49 15.86
CA VAL A 22 -3.59 5.39 16.31
C VAL A 22 -3.79 5.71 17.79
N LEU A 23 -2.71 6.09 18.48
CA LEU A 23 -2.59 6.36 19.91
C LEU A 23 -2.99 5.15 20.77
N TYR A 24 -2.16 4.69 21.70
CA TYR A 24 -2.58 3.57 22.55
C TYR A 24 -3.62 4.02 23.60
N GLY A 25 -3.60 5.32 23.93
CA GLY A 25 -4.38 5.95 24.99
C GLY A 25 -5.60 6.71 24.48
N GLY A 26 -6.58 6.86 25.37
CA GLY A 26 -7.81 7.59 25.18
C GLY A 26 -9.03 6.72 24.83
N ASP A 27 -10.23 7.27 24.88
CA ASP A 27 -11.42 6.64 24.33
C ASP A 27 -12.17 7.62 23.42
N PRO A 28 -12.16 7.42 22.08
CA PRO A 28 -12.88 8.31 21.17
C PRO A 28 -14.38 8.37 21.43
N ARG A 29 -14.94 7.41 22.20
CA ARG A 29 -16.33 7.46 22.66
C ARG A 29 -16.59 8.60 23.64
N THR A 30 -15.58 9.00 24.42
CA THR A 30 -15.73 9.94 25.54
C THR A 30 -14.84 11.17 25.46
N GLU A 31 -13.75 11.12 24.69
CA GLU A 31 -12.73 12.17 24.64
C GLU A 31 -12.82 13.07 23.41
N LEU A 32 -13.58 12.65 22.39
CA LEU A 32 -13.84 13.50 21.24
C LEU A 32 -14.97 14.47 21.55
N GLY A 33 -14.74 15.75 21.22
CA GLY A 33 -15.74 16.80 21.39
C GLY A 33 -17.04 16.51 20.62
N ALA A 34 -18.13 17.10 21.12
CA ALA A 34 -19.45 17.01 20.48
C ALA A 34 -19.37 17.41 18.99
N GLY A 35 -19.80 16.50 18.10
CA GLY A 35 -19.80 16.73 16.65
C GLY A 35 -18.58 16.19 15.89
N HIS A 36 -17.62 15.56 16.56
CA HIS A 36 -16.51 14.89 15.87
C HIS A 36 -17.01 13.64 15.09
N PRO A 37 -16.53 13.36 13.86
CA PRO A 37 -17.02 12.24 13.03
C PRO A 37 -16.81 10.84 13.63
N PHE A 38 -15.93 10.73 14.63
CA PHE A 38 -15.63 9.48 15.35
C PHE A 38 -16.13 9.46 16.80
N GLN A 39 -16.86 10.50 17.23
CA GLN A 39 -17.43 10.53 18.57
C GLN A 39 -18.40 9.34 18.74
N GLY A 40 -18.30 8.64 19.87
CA GLY A 40 -19.15 7.49 20.20
C GLY A 40 -18.82 6.20 19.43
N LYS A 41 -17.92 6.24 18.44
CA LYS A 41 -17.50 5.05 17.69
C LYS A 41 -16.41 4.28 18.44
N PRO A 42 -16.42 2.94 18.43
CA PRO A 42 -15.29 2.15 18.87
C PRO A 42 -14.02 2.52 18.09
N ARG A 43 -12.88 2.63 18.79
CA ARG A 43 -11.60 3.05 18.20
C ARG A 43 -11.22 2.27 16.93
N HIS A 44 -11.37 0.95 16.94
CA HIS A 44 -11.02 0.10 15.79
C HIS A 44 -11.91 0.37 14.56
N GLU A 45 -13.16 0.77 14.75
CA GLU A 45 -14.04 1.16 13.65
C GLU A 45 -13.61 2.51 13.05
N ALA A 46 -13.27 3.48 13.90
CA ALA A 46 -12.75 4.77 13.46
C ALA A 46 -11.43 4.62 12.68
N ILE A 47 -10.50 3.79 13.17
CA ILE A 47 -9.25 3.48 12.45
C ILE A 47 -9.55 2.85 11.08
N ALA A 48 -10.44 1.86 11.04
CA ALA A 48 -10.80 1.19 9.79
C ALA A 48 -11.49 2.13 8.79
N GLU A 49 -12.27 3.10 9.26
CA GLU A 49 -12.88 4.14 8.43
C GLU A 49 -11.82 5.02 7.75
N VAL A 50 -10.86 5.56 8.52
CA VAL A 50 -9.73 6.35 7.98
C VAL A 50 -8.94 5.57 6.93
N ILE A 51 -8.64 4.30 7.19
CA ILE A 51 -7.90 3.43 6.25
C ILE A 51 -8.68 3.27 4.93
N ARG A 52 -9.99 3.00 5.01
CA ARG A 52 -10.85 2.81 3.82
C ARG A 52 -10.95 4.09 2.99
N GLU A 53 -11.16 5.23 3.63
CA GLU A 53 -11.28 6.52 2.97
C GLU A 53 -9.98 6.94 2.27
N THR A 54 -8.85 6.67 2.92
CA THR A 54 -7.53 6.96 2.35
C THR A 54 -7.26 6.14 1.09
N LYS A 55 -7.89 4.96 0.95
CA LYS A 55 -7.63 4.01 -0.15
C LYS A 55 -6.12 3.76 -0.30
N ALA A 56 -5.44 3.57 0.83
CA ALA A 56 -4.01 3.30 0.84
C ALA A 56 -3.73 1.91 0.21
N ASP A 57 -2.58 1.78 -0.42
CA ASP A 57 -2.08 0.48 -0.89
C ASP A 57 -1.31 -0.23 0.23
N LEU A 58 -0.67 0.56 1.11
CA LEU A 58 0.05 0.10 2.29
C LEU A 58 -0.33 0.96 3.50
N VAL A 59 -0.61 0.31 4.63
CA VAL A 59 -0.87 0.99 5.90
C VAL A 59 0.09 0.46 6.96
N ILE A 60 0.73 1.36 7.69
CA ILE A 60 1.59 1.06 8.84
C ILE A 60 0.95 1.70 10.06
N LEU A 61 0.54 0.90 11.03
CA LEU A 61 -0.04 1.38 12.27
C LEU A 61 1.00 1.46 13.38
N CYS A 62 0.97 2.56 14.14
CA CYS A 62 1.76 2.74 15.34
C CYS A 62 0.84 2.82 16.55
N GLU A 63 1.32 2.34 17.71
CA GLU A 63 0.57 2.34 18.98
C GLU A 63 -0.76 1.56 18.97
N THR A 64 -0.89 0.56 18.09
CA THR A 64 -2.08 -0.29 18.07
C THR A 64 -2.21 -1.08 19.38
N THR A 65 -3.42 -1.16 19.91
CA THR A 65 -3.72 -2.04 21.06
C THR A 65 -3.98 -3.48 20.60
N SER A 66 -3.84 -4.45 21.51
CA SER A 66 -4.17 -5.86 21.21
C SER A 66 -5.61 -6.05 20.74
N GLY A 67 -6.56 -5.33 21.35
CA GLY A 67 -7.96 -5.35 20.96
C GLY A 67 -8.20 -4.84 19.54
N SER A 68 -7.51 -3.77 19.12
CA SER A 68 -7.59 -3.27 17.75
C SER A 68 -6.95 -4.26 16.76
N ARG A 69 -5.76 -4.81 17.07
CA ARG A 69 -5.10 -5.82 16.22
C ARG A 69 -5.97 -7.04 15.94
N ALA A 70 -6.76 -7.49 16.92
CA ALA A 70 -7.66 -8.62 16.75
C ALA A 70 -8.89 -8.32 15.87
N ARG A 71 -9.33 -7.06 15.80
CA ARG A 71 -10.60 -6.67 15.15
C ARG A 71 -10.41 -6.04 13.78
N LEU A 72 -9.33 -5.30 13.57
CA LEU A 72 -9.06 -4.59 12.32
C LEU A 72 -9.03 -5.51 11.08
N PRO A 73 -8.47 -6.73 11.11
CA PRO A 73 -8.49 -7.61 9.94
C PRO A 73 -9.89 -7.95 9.44
N ALA A 74 -10.86 -8.11 10.35
CA ALA A 74 -12.26 -8.38 9.97
C ALA A 74 -12.95 -7.14 9.37
N LEU A 75 -12.55 -5.94 9.77
CA LEU A 75 -13.07 -4.67 9.27
C LEU A 75 -12.42 -4.22 7.95
N LEU A 76 -11.26 -4.79 7.61
CA LEU A 76 -10.45 -4.46 6.44
C LEU A 76 -10.25 -5.70 5.55
N PRO A 77 -11.34 -6.33 5.04
CA PRO A 77 -11.24 -7.59 4.29
C PRO A 77 -10.47 -7.47 2.97
N ASP A 78 -10.32 -6.24 2.44
CA ASP A 78 -9.54 -5.94 1.24
C ASP A 78 -8.03 -5.85 1.50
N TYR A 79 -7.59 -6.03 2.75
CA TYR A 79 -6.20 -5.98 3.16
C TYR A 79 -5.79 -7.33 3.76
N ASP A 80 -4.53 -7.69 3.52
CA ASP A 80 -3.83 -8.71 4.29
C ASP A 80 -3.11 -8.03 5.46
N ALA A 81 -3.26 -8.60 6.66
CA ALA A 81 -2.68 -8.06 7.89
C ALA A 81 -1.44 -8.86 8.30
N ILE A 82 -0.33 -8.17 8.54
CA ILE A 82 0.94 -8.71 9.03
C ILE A 82 1.34 -7.89 10.27
N GLY A 83 0.82 -8.28 11.43
CA GLY A 83 0.97 -7.48 12.66
C GLY A 83 0.26 -6.13 12.53
N ASP A 84 1.03 -5.04 12.58
CA ASP A 84 0.53 -3.67 12.40
C ASP A 84 0.64 -3.15 10.95
N LEU A 85 1.11 -4.00 10.03
CA LEU A 85 1.19 -3.71 8.60
C LEU A 85 -0.06 -4.25 7.89
N PHE A 86 -0.69 -3.43 7.05
CA PHE A 86 -1.79 -3.87 6.18
C PHE A 86 -1.44 -3.59 4.73
N VAL A 87 -1.52 -4.63 3.89
CA VAL A 87 -1.24 -4.56 2.45
C VAL A 87 -2.54 -4.79 1.70
N ARG A 88 -2.91 -3.89 0.80
CA ARG A 88 -4.14 -4.05 0.04
C ARG A 88 -4.00 -5.20 -0.96
N LYS A 89 -4.94 -6.14 -0.96
CA LYS A 89 -4.97 -7.33 -1.83
C LYS A 89 -4.95 -6.98 -3.31
N THR A 90 -5.63 -5.89 -3.66
CA THR A 90 -5.67 -5.35 -5.02
C THR A 90 -5.07 -3.96 -5.01
N LEU A 91 -3.88 -3.83 -5.59
CA LEU A 91 -3.22 -2.54 -5.74
C LEU A 91 -4.03 -1.65 -6.68
N GLY A 92 -4.22 -0.39 -6.28
CA GLY A 92 -4.70 0.65 -7.19
C GLY A 92 -3.56 1.06 -8.11
N ALA A 93 -3.20 0.19 -9.07
CA ALA A 93 -2.09 0.40 -10.00
C ALA A 93 -2.27 1.74 -10.72
N ARG A 94 -1.51 2.73 -10.28
CA ARG A 94 -1.46 4.06 -10.87
C ARG A 94 -0.12 4.18 -11.58
N PRO A 95 -0.10 4.43 -12.89
CA PRO A 95 1.14 4.68 -13.60
C PRO A 95 1.93 5.79 -12.88
N LEU A 96 3.25 5.65 -12.79
CA LEU A 96 4.08 6.80 -12.47
C LEU A 96 3.92 7.81 -13.60
N ASP A 97 3.37 8.99 -13.31
CA ASP A 97 3.50 10.15 -14.19
C ASP A 97 4.98 10.52 -14.26
N GLY A 98 5.61 10.15 -15.36
CA GLY A 98 7.03 10.29 -15.59
C GLY A 98 7.40 9.67 -16.93
N PRO A 99 8.56 10.01 -17.52
CA PRO A 99 9.03 9.35 -18.72
C PRO A 99 9.03 7.84 -18.46
N ARG A 100 8.42 7.07 -19.38
CA ARG A 100 8.49 5.60 -19.36
C ARG A 100 9.94 5.21 -19.08
N PRO A 101 10.20 4.20 -18.22
CA PRO A 101 11.56 3.73 -18.00
C PRO A 101 12.21 3.53 -19.38
N PRO A 102 13.46 4.01 -19.56
CA PRO A 102 14.13 3.88 -20.84
C PRO A 102 14.03 2.42 -21.25
N LYS A 103 13.56 2.16 -22.47
CA LYS A 103 13.57 0.82 -23.05
C LYS A 103 15.01 0.35 -22.89
N HIS A 104 15.28 -0.58 -21.98
CA HIS A 104 16.61 -1.14 -21.84
C HIS A 104 17.04 -1.55 -23.23
N MET A 105 18.19 -1.03 -23.63
CA MET A 105 18.81 -1.25 -24.92
C MET A 105 18.82 -2.75 -25.19
N THR A 106 17.89 -3.23 -26.01
CA THR A 106 18.04 -4.48 -26.74
C THR A 106 19.05 -4.25 -27.85
N GLY A 107 20.25 -3.79 -27.47
CA GLY A 107 21.44 -3.89 -28.27
C GLY A 107 21.93 -5.32 -28.14
N GLY A 108 21.34 -6.21 -28.93
CA GLY A 108 21.90 -7.54 -29.12
C GLY A 108 23.35 -7.45 -29.61
N PRO A 109 24.17 -8.46 -29.32
CA PRO A 109 25.58 -8.43 -29.66
C PRO A 109 25.78 -8.42 -31.19
N GLY A 110 26.57 -7.46 -31.67
CA GLY A 110 27.41 -7.56 -32.86
C GLY A 110 26.76 -7.99 -34.18
N ARG A 111 26.49 -7.02 -35.06
CA ARG A 111 26.71 -7.21 -36.50
C ARG A 111 27.73 -6.21 -37.00
N SER A 112 29.00 -6.55 -36.81
CA SER A 112 30.08 -6.03 -37.64
C SER A 112 29.89 -6.56 -39.06
N SER A 113 29.32 -5.75 -39.97
CA SER A 113 29.47 -5.99 -41.40
C SER A 113 29.83 -4.69 -42.12
N ARG A 114 31.13 -4.41 -42.10
CA ARG A 114 31.95 -3.96 -43.22
C ARG A 114 31.20 -3.78 -44.56
N ARG A 115 31.17 -2.53 -45.06
CA ARG A 115 31.29 -2.09 -46.48
C ARG A 115 31.41 -0.56 -46.43
N GLY A 116 32.48 0.11 -46.84
CA GLY A 116 33.58 -0.27 -47.72
C GLY A 116 33.24 0.01 -49.17
N ARG A 117 33.35 1.29 -49.55
CA ARG A 117 33.31 1.90 -50.89
C ARG A 117 31.98 1.87 -51.64
#